data_AF-A0A2N5I839-F1
#
_entry.id   AF-A0A2N5I839-F1
#
_cell.length_a   1.000
_cell.length_b   1.000
_cell.length_c   1.000
_cell.angle_alpha   90.00
_cell.angle_beta   90.00
_cell.angle_gamma   90.00
#
_symmetry.space_group_name_H-M   'P 1'
#
loop_
_entity.id
_entity.type
_entity.pdbx_description
1 polymer ?
#
loop_
_entity_poly.entity_id
_entity_poly.type
_entity_poly.pdbx_seq_one_letter_code
_entity_poly.pdbx_strand_id
1 'polypeptide(L)'
;MVYKFIKQGDVFIHTMCEGKLLYNLGFTPGDIIGKTLHDFFPDDYAATKHQYYLKAWDGNYVHYESKIEGVYHVGSLRPVLSNGEVVEVIGSSINVTEQLPGSTHEISQTIESARPSVKRDLMIKQSNNIIFIPLMEIIFIERIGRKSVIHTTSKKFETYEALTSLCQVLDERFIGCHRSYIINMDYLEVIKLNKQSYIGYFKNYTKNAKISKNKLIELQKYKSY
;
A
#
# COMPACT_ATOMS: atom_id res chain seq x y z
N MET A 1 12.34 -8.19 13.40
CA MET A 1 12.01 -7.75 14.77
C MET A 1 10.66 -8.33 15.11
N VAL A 2 10.51 -8.94 16.27
CA VAL A 2 9.23 -9.40 16.82
C VAL A 2 9.04 -8.67 18.14
N TYR A 3 7.83 -8.23 18.43
CA TYR A 3 7.50 -7.52 19.65
C TYR A 3 6.10 -7.89 20.12
N LYS A 4 5.82 -7.60 21.39
CA LYS A 4 4.50 -7.76 22.00
C LYS A 4 4.13 -6.47 22.69
N PHE A 5 2.83 -6.18 22.72
CA PHE A 5 2.30 -5.11 23.55
C PHE A 5 0.94 -5.49 24.13
N ILE A 6 0.62 -4.85 25.24
CA ILE A 6 -0.67 -4.93 25.91
C ILE A 6 -1.27 -3.54 26.06
N LYS A 7 -2.58 -3.45 26.27
CA LYS A 7 -3.25 -2.20 26.65
C LYS A 7 -3.37 -2.13 28.17
N GLN A 8 -2.89 -1.04 28.78
CA GLN A 8 -3.05 -0.73 30.20
C GLN A 8 -3.74 0.64 30.31
N GLY A 9 -4.99 0.65 30.76
CA GLY A 9 -5.83 1.86 30.68
C GLY A 9 -6.00 2.29 29.21
N ASP A 10 -5.60 3.51 28.89
CA ASP A 10 -5.71 4.10 27.55
C ASP A 10 -4.43 4.01 26.71
N VAL A 11 -3.36 3.43 27.25
CA VAL A 11 -2.05 3.35 26.58
C VAL A 11 -1.67 1.93 26.21
N PHE A 12 -0.87 1.80 25.16
CA PHE A 12 -0.24 0.54 24.76
C PHE A 12 1.20 0.50 25.25
N ILE A 13 1.54 -0.55 25.99
CA ILE A 13 2.86 -0.77 26.58
C ILE A 13 3.50 -1.99 25.94
N HIS A 14 4.72 -1.84 25.45
CA HIS A 14 5.47 -2.97 24.89
C HIS A 14 6.02 -3.86 25.99
N THR A 15 5.77 -5.16 25.90
CA THR A 15 6.15 -6.16 26.92
C THR A 15 7.31 -7.03 26.47
N MET A 16 7.57 -7.09 25.17
CA MET A 16 8.69 -7.81 24.57
C MET A 16 9.10 -7.12 23.28
N CYS A 17 10.39 -7.09 22.98
CA CYS A 17 10.89 -6.70 21.67
C CYS A 17 12.25 -7.35 21.41
N GLU A 18 12.36 -8.10 20.32
CA GLU A 18 13.56 -8.87 19.98
C GLU A 18 13.83 -8.96 18.46
N GLY A 19 15.04 -9.38 18.13
CA GLY A 19 15.47 -9.70 16.77
C GLY A 19 16.34 -8.64 16.12
N LYS A 20 17.15 -9.05 15.14
CA LYS A 20 18.23 -8.26 14.52
C LYS A 20 17.84 -6.83 14.09
N LEU A 21 16.63 -6.67 13.55
CA LEU A 21 16.15 -5.36 13.09
C LEU A 21 16.01 -4.32 14.24
N LEU A 22 15.73 -4.74 15.48
CA LEU A 22 15.69 -3.84 16.63
C LEU A 22 17.02 -3.10 16.80
N TYR A 23 18.11 -3.86 16.80
CA TYR A 23 19.47 -3.35 16.94
C TYR A 23 19.91 -2.54 15.71
N ASN A 24 19.50 -2.94 14.51
CA ASN A 24 19.77 -2.18 13.29
C ASN A 24 19.12 -0.79 13.29
N LEU A 25 18.01 -0.63 14.03
CA LEU A 25 17.35 0.66 14.25
C LEU A 25 17.98 1.45 15.41
N GLY A 26 19.06 0.95 16.01
CA GLY A 26 19.77 1.63 17.10
C GLY A 26 19.18 1.41 18.49
N PHE A 27 18.20 0.51 18.64
CA PHE A 27 17.54 0.24 19.92
C PHE A 27 18.04 -1.07 20.56
N THR A 28 17.90 -1.14 21.87
CA THR A 28 17.98 -2.37 22.66
C THR A 28 16.59 -2.74 23.20
N PRO A 29 16.37 -3.98 23.67
CA PRO A 29 15.10 -4.34 24.31
C PRO A 29 14.73 -3.42 25.48
N GLY A 30 15.71 -2.95 26.26
CA GLY A 30 15.49 -2.03 27.38
C GLY A 30 14.99 -0.64 26.95
N ASP A 31 15.23 -0.25 25.70
CA ASP A 31 14.72 1.01 25.16
C ASP A 31 13.24 0.95 24.80
N ILE A 32 12.67 -0.25 24.68
CA ILE A 32 11.30 -0.49 24.19
C ILE A 32 10.40 -1.08 25.28
N ILE A 33 10.89 -2.05 26.03
CA ILE A 33 10.10 -2.77 27.04
C ILE A 33 9.68 -1.81 28.15
N GLY A 34 8.40 -1.82 28.48
CA GLY A 34 7.79 -0.93 29.47
C GLY A 34 7.40 0.45 28.91
N LYS A 35 7.62 0.71 27.62
CA LYS A 35 7.37 2.02 27.00
C LYS A 35 6.23 2.01 25.98
N THR A 36 5.64 3.17 25.75
CA THR A 36 4.70 3.47 24.68
C THR A 36 5.42 3.81 23.37
N LEU A 37 4.69 3.82 22.25
CA LEU A 37 5.26 4.25 20.96
C LEU A 37 5.86 5.66 21.01
N HIS A 38 5.25 6.58 21.77
CA HIS A 38 5.69 7.98 21.85
C HIS A 38 6.98 8.16 22.65
N ASP A 39 7.37 7.18 23.47
CA ASP A 39 8.59 7.26 24.28
C ASP A 39 9.86 6.95 23.46
N PHE A 40 9.72 6.34 22.29
CA PHE A 40 10.87 5.91 21.48
C PHE A 40 10.75 6.17 19.97
N PHE A 41 9.62 6.73 19.49
CA PHE A 41 9.47 7.22 18.13
C PHE A 41 9.03 8.68 18.08
N PRO A 42 9.31 9.41 16.97
CA PRO A 42 8.72 10.72 16.71
C PRO A 42 7.19 10.71 16.77
N ASP A 43 6.58 11.81 17.22
CA ASP A 43 5.15 11.88 17.52
C ASP A 43 4.23 11.56 16.33
N ASP A 44 4.56 12.04 15.14
CA ASP A 44 3.79 11.80 13.92
C ASP A 44 3.82 10.31 13.52
N TYR A 45 4.98 9.69 13.66
CA TYR A 45 5.20 8.27 13.42
C TYR A 45 4.48 7.42 14.47
N ALA A 46 4.62 7.78 15.75
CA ALA A 46 3.97 7.11 16.87
C ALA A 46 2.45 7.19 16.75
N ALA A 47 1.88 8.37 16.43
CA ALA A 47 0.45 8.57 16.23
C ALA A 47 -0.09 7.72 15.07
N THR A 48 0.66 7.64 13.96
CA THR A 48 0.29 6.79 12.82
C THR A 48 0.28 5.30 13.21
N LYS A 49 1.33 4.84 13.88
CA LYS A 49 1.42 3.46 14.39
C LYS A 49 0.33 3.14 15.41
N HIS A 50 -0.04 4.10 16.25
CA HIS A 50 -1.07 3.93 17.27
C HIS A 50 -2.42 3.54 16.65
N GLN A 51 -2.76 4.07 15.47
CA GLN A 51 -3.98 3.68 14.74
C GLN A 51 -3.99 2.19 14.35
N TYR A 52 -2.83 1.61 14.05
CA TYR A 52 -2.74 0.17 13.80
C TYR A 52 -2.87 -0.65 15.08
N TYR A 53 -2.40 -0.13 16.21
CA TYR A 53 -2.53 -0.81 17.51
C TYR A 53 -3.99 -0.86 17.94
N LEU A 54 -4.73 0.24 17.78
CA LEU A 54 -6.17 0.27 18.02
C LEU A 54 -6.91 -0.78 17.18
N LYS A 55 -6.64 -0.84 15.87
CA LYS A 55 -7.26 -1.84 14.97
C LYS A 55 -6.94 -3.27 15.39
N ALA A 56 -5.71 -3.54 15.78
CA ALA A 56 -5.30 -4.87 16.23
C ALA A 56 -5.94 -5.24 17.58
N TRP A 57 -6.05 -4.27 18.49
CA TRP A 57 -6.70 -4.46 19.79
C TRP A 57 -8.21 -4.68 19.68
N ASP A 58 -8.83 -4.21 18.60
CA ASP A 58 -10.22 -4.51 18.23
C ASP A 58 -10.39 -5.92 17.62
N GLY A 59 -9.33 -6.74 17.63
CA GLY A 59 -9.37 -8.13 17.17
C GLY A 59 -9.00 -8.33 15.69
N ASN A 60 -8.63 -7.27 14.97
CA ASN A 60 -8.31 -7.36 13.56
C ASN A 60 -6.85 -7.77 13.30
N TYR A 61 -6.63 -8.53 12.24
CA TYR A 61 -5.27 -8.77 11.75
C TYR A 61 -4.82 -7.57 10.93
N VAL A 62 -3.75 -6.91 11.34
CA VAL A 62 -3.29 -5.67 10.71
C VAL A 62 -1.99 -5.93 9.99
N HIS A 63 -1.92 -5.53 8.72
CA HIS A 63 -0.67 -5.43 7.98
C HIS A 63 -0.50 -3.98 7.57
N TYR A 64 0.71 -3.46 7.74
CA TYR A 64 1.02 -2.09 7.39
C TYR A 64 2.46 -1.96 6.95
N GLU A 65 2.70 -1.00 6.08
CA GLU A 65 4.05 -0.60 5.69
C GLU A 65 4.46 0.60 6.51
N SER A 66 5.75 0.70 6.79
CA SER A 66 6.30 1.78 7.57
C SER A 66 7.73 2.09 7.18
N LYS A 67 8.11 3.36 7.31
CA LYS A 67 9.46 3.83 7.01
C LYS A 67 10.01 4.52 8.24
N ILE A 68 11.15 4.06 8.72
CA ILE A 68 11.91 4.69 9.81
C ILE A 68 13.32 4.91 9.28
N GLU A 69 13.85 6.15 9.35
CA GLU A 69 15.23 6.47 8.96
C GLU A 69 15.63 5.95 7.57
N GLY A 70 14.71 5.99 6.59
CA GLY A 70 14.99 5.53 5.23
C GLY A 70 14.80 4.03 4.99
N VAL A 71 14.68 3.23 6.05
CA VAL A 71 14.52 1.77 5.95
C VAL A 71 13.04 1.42 5.89
N TYR A 72 12.67 0.61 4.90
CA TYR A 72 11.29 0.16 4.72
C TYR A 72 11.04 -1.12 5.51
N HIS A 73 9.94 -1.10 6.24
CA HIS A 73 9.51 -2.20 7.09
C HIS A 73 8.07 -2.57 6.81
N VAL A 74 7.84 -3.87 6.64
CA VAL A 74 6.50 -4.42 6.67
C VAL A 74 6.22 -4.89 8.09
N GLY A 75 5.20 -4.31 8.70
CA GLY A 75 4.65 -4.68 9.99
C GLY A 75 3.43 -5.58 9.84
N SER A 76 3.32 -6.59 10.70
CA SER A 76 2.08 -7.35 10.92
C SER A 76 1.76 -7.39 12.40
N LEU A 77 0.48 -7.27 12.75
CA LEU A 77 -0.03 -7.36 14.12
C LEU A 77 -1.08 -8.47 14.17
N ARG A 78 -0.90 -9.37 15.13
CA ARG A 78 -1.82 -10.47 15.40
C ARG A 78 -2.31 -10.39 16.85
N PRO A 79 -3.60 -10.12 17.08
CA PRO A 79 -4.17 -10.20 18.42
C PRO A 79 -4.17 -11.64 18.92
N VAL A 80 -3.94 -11.78 20.22
CA VAL A 80 -4.06 -13.00 21.00
C VAL A 80 -5.31 -12.83 21.86
N LEU A 81 -6.26 -13.76 21.72
CA LEU A 81 -7.54 -13.70 22.41
C LEU A 81 -7.57 -14.67 23.60
N SER A 82 -8.21 -14.24 24.68
CA SER A 82 -8.62 -15.09 25.81
C SER A 82 -10.06 -14.75 26.18
N ASN A 83 -10.93 -15.74 26.28
CA ASN A 83 -12.36 -15.55 26.56
C ASN A 83 -13.07 -14.56 25.60
N GLY A 84 -12.60 -14.45 24.35
CA GLY A 84 -13.18 -13.54 23.36
C GLY A 84 -12.65 -12.11 23.39
N GLU A 85 -11.78 -11.77 24.35
CA GLU A 85 -11.15 -10.45 24.46
C GLU A 85 -9.68 -10.51 24.06
N VAL A 86 -9.18 -9.44 23.44
CA VAL A 86 -7.74 -9.33 23.12
C VAL A 86 -6.96 -9.05 24.39
N VAL A 87 -6.05 -9.96 24.75
CA VAL A 87 -5.19 -9.86 25.95
C VAL A 87 -3.77 -9.39 25.62
N GLU A 88 -3.33 -9.59 24.38
CA GLU A 88 -1.99 -9.22 23.90
C GLU A 88 -2.03 -9.10 22.37
N VAL A 89 -1.12 -8.30 21.80
CA VAL A 89 -0.88 -8.30 20.35
C VAL A 89 0.58 -8.63 20.08
N ILE A 90 0.80 -9.55 19.14
CA ILE A 90 2.12 -9.91 18.64
C ILE A 90 2.37 -9.14 17.35
N GLY A 91 3.42 -8.32 17.35
CA GLY A 91 3.89 -7.58 16.20
C GLY A 91 5.14 -8.22 15.57
N SER A 92 5.19 -8.28 14.24
CA SER A 92 6.39 -8.66 13.50
C SER A 92 6.73 -7.58 12.48
N SER A 93 7.99 -7.16 12.44
CA SER A 93 8.52 -6.21 11.47
C SER A 93 9.72 -6.81 10.76
N ILE A 94 9.67 -6.83 9.43
CA ILE A 94 10.77 -7.29 8.57
C ILE A 94 11.32 -6.13 7.76
N ASN A 95 12.64 -6.09 7.60
CA ASN A 95 13.28 -5.19 6.65
C ASN A 95 12.99 -5.69 5.23
N VAL A 96 12.53 -4.80 4.36
CA VAL A 96 12.29 -5.12 2.95
C VAL A 96 13.28 -4.41 2.01
N THR A 97 14.25 -3.66 2.55
CA THR A 97 15.26 -2.90 1.80
C THR A 97 16.37 -3.78 1.19
N GLU A 98 16.67 -4.97 1.73
CA GLU A 98 17.77 -5.84 1.26
C GLU A 98 17.43 -6.73 0.05
N GLN A 99 16.19 -6.77 -0.43
CA GLN A 99 15.78 -7.67 -1.53
C GLN A 99 15.67 -7.00 -2.91
N LEU A 100 16.24 -5.81 -3.09
CA LEU A 100 16.40 -5.18 -4.41
C LEU A 100 17.83 -5.43 -4.95
N PRO A 101 18.04 -6.33 -5.93
CA PRO A 101 19.34 -6.45 -6.58
C PRO A 101 19.54 -5.22 -7.48
N GLY A 102 20.47 -4.34 -7.11
CA GLY A 102 20.95 -3.28 -7.99
C GLY A 102 20.94 -1.86 -7.45
N SER A 103 21.54 -1.61 -6.29
CA SER A 103 21.99 -0.27 -5.93
C SER A 103 23.13 -0.32 -4.92
N THR A 104 24.27 -0.84 -5.36
CA THR A 104 25.57 -0.56 -4.75
C THR A 104 26.20 0.61 -5.48
N HIS A 105 26.45 1.68 -4.71
CA HIS A 105 27.46 2.72 -4.92
C HIS A 105 27.34 3.56 -6.18
N GLU A 106 26.74 4.76 -6.03
CA GLU A 106 27.38 6.06 -6.30
C GLU A 106 26.30 7.16 -6.40
N ILE A 107 26.55 8.28 -5.71
CA ILE A 107 26.37 9.68 -6.13
C ILE A 107 26.05 10.52 -4.90
N SER A 108 27.12 11.17 -4.42
CA SER A 108 27.10 12.37 -3.62
C SER A 108 26.31 13.47 -4.35
N GLN A 109 25.44 14.15 -3.62
CA GLN A 109 25.01 15.54 -3.81
C GLN A 109 24.64 15.96 -5.25
N THR A 110 23.33 16.04 -5.53
CA THR A 110 22.61 17.19 -6.16
C THR A 110 21.28 16.66 -6.71
N ILE A 111 20.17 17.20 -6.19
CA ILE A 111 18.85 17.50 -6.82
C ILE A 111 17.79 17.41 -5.71
N GLU A 112 17.59 18.58 -5.10
CA GLU A 112 16.46 18.93 -4.29
C GLU A 112 15.32 19.37 -5.24
N SER A 113 14.59 18.42 -5.84
CA SER A 113 13.25 18.64 -6.45
C SER A 113 12.69 17.37 -7.10
N ALA A 114 12.33 16.38 -6.31
CA ALA A 114 11.31 15.38 -6.67
C ALA A 114 10.92 14.64 -5.39
N ARG A 115 9.71 14.85 -4.89
CA ARG A 115 9.14 13.94 -3.89
C ARG A 115 9.25 12.52 -4.46
N PRO A 116 9.97 11.56 -3.83
CA PRO A 116 9.97 10.21 -4.34
C PRO A 116 8.56 9.66 -4.12
N SER A 117 7.78 9.55 -5.21
CA SER A 117 6.51 8.83 -5.18
C SER A 117 6.81 7.43 -4.69
N VAL A 118 6.28 7.07 -3.53
CA VAL A 118 6.45 5.73 -2.95
C VAL A 118 6.02 4.74 -4.04
N LYS A 119 6.96 3.93 -4.53
CA LYS A 119 6.70 2.89 -5.52
C LYS A 119 5.84 1.83 -4.86
N ARG A 120 4.52 1.96 -4.99
CA ARG A 120 3.53 0.96 -4.56
C ARG A 120 3.36 -0.06 -5.67
N ASP A 121 3.18 -1.33 -5.34
CA ASP A 121 2.93 -2.42 -6.29
C ASP A 121 1.54 -3.02 -6.08
N LEU A 122 0.86 -3.36 -7.17
CA LEU A 122 -0.31 -4.23 -7.17
C LEU A 122 0.17 -5.69 -7.13
N MET A 123 -0.18 -6.41 -6.08
CA MET A 123 0.04 -7.86 -5.98
C MET A 123 -1.12 -8.62 -6.63
N ILE A 124 -0.81 -9.52 -7.57
CA ILE A 124 -1.80 -10.45 -8.14
C ILE A 124 -1.35 -11.90 -8.01
N LYS A 125 -2.32 -12.81 -7.92
CA LYS A 125 -2.06 -14.26 -7.97
C LYS A 125 -2.29 -14.80 -9.36
N GLN A 126 -1.27 -15.40 -9.96
CA GLN A 126 -1.36 -16.06 -11.26
C GLN A 126 -0.84 -17.49 -11.14
N SER A 127 -1.76 -18.46 -11.22
CA SER A 127 -1.48 -19.89 -11.00
C SER A 127 -0.81 -20.11 -9.64
N ASN A 128 0.50 -20.37 -9.61
CA ASN A 128 1.29 -20.61 -8.39
C ASN A 128 2.28 -19.46 -8.09
N ASN A 129 2.21 -18.38 -8.86
CA ASN A 129 3.11 -17.24 -8.75
C ASN A 129 2.36 -16.05 -8.15
N ILE A 130 3.07 -15.31 -7.29
CA ILE A 130 2.69 -13.98 -6.85
C ILE A 130 3.47 -13.00 -7.72
N ILE A 131 2.75 -12.12 -8.43
CA ILE A 131 3.35 -11.11 -9.31
C ILE A 131 3.10 -9.75 -8.69
N PHE A 132 4.16 -8.95 -8.58
CA PHE A 132 4.12 -7.56 -8.14
C PHE A 132 4.21 -6.66 -9.36
N ILE A 133 3.27 -5.73 -9.51
CA ILE A 133 3.16 -4.83 -10.66
C ILE A 133 3.19 -3.39 -10.15
N PRO A 134 4.22 -2.59 -10.45
CA PRO A 134 4.28 -1.21 -9.99
C PRO A 134 3.05 -0.41 -10.40
N LEU A 135 2.38 0.21 -9.44
CA LEU A 135 1.20 1.04 -9.68
C LEU A 135 1.49 2.17 -10.67
N MET A 136 2.71 2.73 -10.62
CA MET A 136 3.14 3.75 -11.57
C MET A 136 3.23 3.23 -13.00
N GLU A 137 3.39 1.93 -13.22
CA GLU A 137 3.43 1.37 -14.58
C GLU A 137 2.02 1.06 -15.11
N ILE A 138 1.02 0.92 -14.23
CA ILE A 138 -0.35 0.55 -14.65
C ILE A 138 -1.05 1.74 -15.28
N ILE A 139 -1.43 1.58 -16.55
CA ILE A 139 -2.19 2.56 -17.35
C ILE A 139 -3.69 2.42 -17.05
N PHE A 140 -4.21 1.19 -17.13
CA PHE A 140 -5.60 0.87 -16.79
C PHE A 140 -5.77 -0.65 -16.60
N ILE A 141 -6.94 -1.05 -16.10
CA ILE A 141 -7.34 -2.44 -15.93
C ILE A 141 -8.70 -2.63 -16.58
N GLU A 142 -8.86 -3.69 -17.38
CA GLU A 142 -10.14 -4.03 -17.99
C GLU A 142 -10.56 -5.47 -17.69
N ARG A 143 -11.87 -5.69 -17.61
CA ARG A 143 -12.44 -7.03 -17.51
C ARG A 143 -12.70 -7.59 -18.91
N ILE A 144 -12.03 -8.68 -19.27
CA ILE A 144 -12.29 -9.45 -20.50
C ILE A 144 -12.74 -10.86 -20.10
N GLY A 145 -14.03 -11.15 -20.31
CA GLY A 145 -14.63 -12.40 -19.85
C GLY A 145 -14.50 -12.56 -18.33
N ARG A 146 -13.86 -13.64 -17.89
CA ARG A 146 -13.62 -13.94 -16.45
C ARG A 146 -12.27 -13.43 -15.93
N LYS A 147 -11.48 -12.73 -16.75
CA LYS A 147 -10.15 -12.25 -16.37
C LYS A 147 -10.12 -10.72 -16.30
N SER A 148 -9.38 -10.20 -15.34
CA SER A 148 -8.95 -8.81 -15.29
C SER A 148 -7.58 -8.71 -15.94
N VAL A 149 -7.48 -7.89 -16.97
CA VAL A 149 -6.26 -7.63 -17.73
C VAL A 149 -5.70 -6.29 -17.29
N ILE A 150 -4.47 -6.30 -16.79
CA ILE A 150 -3.75 -5.13 -16.28
C ILE A 150 -2.81 -4.66 -17.38
N HIS A 151 -3.06 -3.45 -17.88
CA HIS A 151 -2.28 -2.83 -18.93
C HIS A 151 -1.21 -1.95 -18.30
N THR A 152 0.05 -2.27 -18.54
CA THR A 152 1.18 -1.45 -18.08
C THR A 152 1.91 -0.77 -19.24
N THR A 153 2.85 0.10 -18.92
CA THR A 153 3.77 0.73 -19.89
C THR A 153 4.69 -0.29 -20.58
N SER A 154 4.99 -1.42 -19.92
CA SER A 154 5.91 -2.43 -20.42
C SER A 154 5.19 -3.63 -21.04
N LYS A 155 4.29 -4.29 -20.29
CA LYS A 155 3.59 -5.51 -20.70
C LYS A 155 2.16 -5.60 -20.13
N LYS A 156 1.49 -6.72 -20.39
CA LYS A 156 0.17 -7.00 -19.82
C LYS A 156 0.25 -8.15 -18.82
N PHE A 157 -0.61 -8.10 -17.82
CA PHE A 157 -0.80 -9.17 -16.85
C PHE A 157 -2.26 -9.58 -16.79
N GLU A 158 -2.53 -10.80 -16.33
CA GLU A 158 -3.89 -11.33 -16.20
C GLU A 158 -4.10 -11.96 -14.83
N THR A 159 -5.23 -11.66 -14.19
CA THR A 159 -5.70 -12.29 -12.95
C THR A 159 -7.19 -12.62 -13.07
N TYR A 160 -7.67 -13.58 -12.27
CA TYR A 160 -9.10 -13.88 -12.15
C TYR A 160 -9.82 -12.98 -11.14
N GLU A 161 -9.07 -12.26 -10.30
CA GLU A 161 -9.59 -11.33 -9.31
C GLU A 161 -10.54 -10.30 -9.93
N ALA A 162 -11.65 -10.03 -9.24
CA ALA A 162 -12.66 -9.09 -9.71
C ALA A 162 -12.13 -7.65 -9.65
N LEU A 163 -12.60 -6.78 -10.55
CA LEU A 163 -12.22 -5.35 -10.52
C LEU A 163 -12.57 -4.69 -9.19
N THR A 164 -13.64 -5.11 -8.53
CA THR A 164 -14.02 -4.61 -7.19
C THR A 164 -12.94 -4.90 -6.14
N SER A 165 -12.34 -6.11 -6.17
CA SER A 165 -11.25 -6.49 -5.27
C SER A 165 -9.97 -5.72 -5.60
N LEU A 166 -9.64 -5.59 -6.89
CA LEU A 166 -8.47 -4.82 -7.32
C LEU A 166 -8.60 -3.35 -6.92
N CYS A 167 -9.78 -2.74 -7.05
CA CYS A 167 -10.02 -1.35 -6.64
C CYS A 167 -9.76 -1.08 -5.14
N GLN A 168 -9.89 -2.07 -4.25
CA GLN A 168 -9.68 -1.88 -2.82
C GLN A 168 -8.21 -1.75 -2.43
N VAL A 169 -7.31 -2.28 -3.26
CA VAL A 169 -5.86 -2.30 -3.00
C VAL A 169 -5.09 -1.29 -3.87
N LEU A 170 -5.75 -0.73 -4.88
CA LEU A 170 -5.23 0.37 -5.69
C LEU A 170 -5.38 1.68 -4.92
N ASP A 171 -4.43 2.60 -5.11
CA ASP A 171 -4.51 3.92 -4.48
C ASP A 171 -5.38 4.90 -5.28
N GLU A 172 -5.48 6.11 -4.76
CA GLU A 172 -6.41 7.15 -5.22
C GLU A 172 -6.27 7.52 -6.71
N ARG A 173 -5.10 7.28 -7.33
CA ARG A 173 -4.90 7.55 -8.77
C ARG A 173 -5.76 6.65 -9.67
N PHE A 174 -6.31 5.56 -9.13
CA PHE A 174 -7.14 4.59 -9.87
C PHE A 174 -8.63 4.80 -9.62
N ILE A 175 -9.39 4.96 -10.70
CA ILE A 175 -10.83 5.19 -10.63
C ILE A 175 -11.60 4.12 -11.40
N GLY A 176 -12.55 3.47 -10.73
CA GLY A 176 -13.53 2.60 -11.37
C GLY A 176 -14.51 3.40 -12.23
N CYS A 177 -14.18 3.63 -13.50
CA CYS A 177 -14.94 4.51 -14.39
C CYS A 177 -16.13 3.81 -15.10
N HIS A 178 -16.16 2.48 -15.09
CA HIS A 178 -17.21 1.65 -15.68
C HIS A 178 -17.17 0.26 -15.04
N ARG A 179 -18.26 -0.53 -15.14
CA ARG A 179 -18.35 -1.90 -14.58
C ARG A 179 -17.26 -2.89 -15.07
N SER A 180 -16.52 -2.51 -16.11
CA SER A 180 -15.49 -3.32 -16.76
C SER A 180 -14.14 -2.61 -16.85
N TYR A 181 -13.98 -1.43 -16.25
CA TYR A 181 -12.76 -0.63 -16.37
C TYR A 181 -12.40 0.08 -15.07
N ILE A 182 -11.11 0.05 -14.73
CA ILE A 182 -10.45 0.91 -13.74
C ILE A 182 -9.37 1.66 -14.52
N ILE A 183 -9.28 2.98 -14.37
CA ILE A 183 -8.32 3.82 -15.10
C ILE A 183 -7.35 4.51 -14.16
N ASN A 184 -6.08 4.64 -14.56
CA ASN A 184 -5.12 5.49 -13.87
C ASN A 184 -5.21 6.93 -14.40
N MET A 185 -5.47 7.88 -13.52
CA MET A 185 -5.63 9.29 -13.86
C MET A 185 -4.33 9.96 -14.30
N ASP A 186 -3.16 9.42 -13.94
CA ASP A 186 -1.85 9.93 -14.37
C ASP A 186 -1.64 9.74 -15.87
N TYR A 187 -2.23 8.67 -16.42
CA TYR A 187 -2.12 8.26 -17.82
C TYR A 187 -3.29 8.73 -18.69
N LEU A 188 -4.43 9.11 -18.10
CA LEU A 188 -5.58 9.60 -18.86
C LEU A 188 -5.24 10.94 -19.54
N GLU A 189 -5.32 10.96 -20.86
CA GLU A 189 -4.99 12.12 -21.70
C GLU A 189 -6.25 12.87 -22.13
N VAL A 190 -7.22 12.15 -22.69
CA VAL A 190 -8.44 12.75 -23.27
C VAL A 190 -9.65 11.87 -23.01
N ILE A 191 -10.78 12.47 -22.70
CA ILE A 191 -12.09 11.81 -22.70
C ILE A 191 -12.90 12.33 -23.90
N LYS A 192 -13.37 11.45 -24.79
CA LYS A 192 -14.27 11.82 -25.90
C LYS A 192 -15.65 11.22 -25.73
N LEU A 193 -16.67 11.94 -26.17
CA LEU A 193 -18.02 11.40 -26.31
C LEU A 193 -18.05 10.44 -27.52
N ASN A 194 -18.55 9.23 -27.31
CA ASN A 194 -18.79 8.25 -28.37
C ASN A 194 -20.21 7.69 -28.22
N LYS A 195 -21.13 8.23 -29.03
CA LYS A 195 -22.57 7.93 -28.99
C LYS A 195 -23.16 8.19 -27.60
N GLN A 196 -23.45 7.12 -26.85
CA GLN A 196 -24.08 7.18 -25.53
C GLN A 196 -23.10 6.97 -24.37
N SER A 197 -21.80 6.80 -24.67
CA SER A 197 -20.75 6.54 -23.69
C SER A 197 -19.59 7.52 -23.85
N TYR A 198 -18.78 7.66 -22.80
CA TYR A 198 -17.51 8.36 -22.88
C TYR A 198 -16.38 7.36 -23.05
N ILE A 199 -15.33 7.75 -23.77
CA ILE A 199 -14.15 6.92 -24.05
C ILE A 199 -12.91 7.68 -23.57
N GLY A 200 -12.16 7.08 -22.64
CA GLY A 200 -10.88 7.57 -22.17
C GLY A 200 -9.72 7.07 -23.04
N TYR A 201 -8.85 7.98 -23.45
CA TYR A 201 -7.62 7.75 -24.20
C TYR A 201 -6.43 8.02 -23.30
N PHE A 202 -5.37 7.22 -23.43
CA PHE A 202 -4.21 7.26 -22.56
C PHE A 202 -2.95 7.67 -23.31
N LYS A 203 -2.05 8.34 -22.61
CA LYS A 203 -0.73 8.75 -23.12
C LYS A 203 0.03 7.52 -23.62
N ASN A 204 0.55 7.58 -24.84
CA ASN A 204 1.41 6.55 -25.44
C ASN A 204 0.80 5.13 -25.42
N TYR A 205 -0.53 5.01 -25.45
CA TYR A 205 -1.20 3.71 -25.46
C TYR A 205 -2.34 3.67 -26.47
N THR A 206 -2.43 2.59 -27.23
CA THR A 206 -3.37 2.48 -28.36
C THR A 206 -4.78 2.07 -27.96
N LYS A 207 -4.93 1.34 -26.86
CA LYS A 207 -6.24 0.91 -26.36
C LYS A 207 -6.90 2.00 -25.53
N ASN A 208 -8.23 2.02 -25.53
CA ASN A 208 -9.05 2.98 -24.79
C ASN A 208 -9.96 2.26 -23.79
N ALA A 209 -10.51 3.03 -22.84
CA ALA A 209 -11.41 2.53 -21.80
C ALA A 209 -12.79 3.20 -21.88
N LYS A 210 -13.85 2.43 -21.63
CA LYS A 210 -15.21 2.98 -21.54
C LYS A 210 -15.42 3.65 -20.19
N ILE A 211 -16.09 4.80 -20.21
CA ILE A 211 -16.43 5.60 -19.05
C ILE A 211 -17.95 5.79 -19.04
N SER A 212 -18.56 5.48 -17.90
CA SER A 212 -19.99 5.67 -17.66
C SER A 212 -20.33 7.14 -17.41
N LYS A 213 -21.52 7.60 -17.84
CA LYS A 213 -21.91 9.02 -17.75
C LYS A 213 -21.86 9.56 -16.32
N ASN A 214 -22.33 8.78 -15.34
CA ASN A 214 -22.34 9.14 -13.92
C ASN A 214 -20.93 9.24 -13.32
N LYS A 215 -19.92 8.58 -13.90
CA LYS A 215 -18.52 8.69 -13.47
C LYS A 215 -17.78 9.90 -14.05
N LEU A 216 -18.32 10.55 -15.09
CA LEU A 216 -17.66 11.71 -15.69
C LEU A 216 -17.51 12.88 -14.71
N ILE A 217 -18.52 13.13 -13.88
CA ILE A 217 -18.51 14.22 -12.89
C ILE A 217 -17.41 14.00 -11.84
N GLU A 218 -17.21 12.76 -11.43
CA GLU A 218 -16.15 12.38 -10.48
C GLU A 218 -14.75 12.57 -11.09
N LEU A 219 -14.59 12.20 -12.38
CA LEU A 219 -13.32 12.37 -13.10
C LEU A 219 -12.95 13.84 -13.32
N GLN A 220 -13.93 14.72 -13.55
CA GLN A 220 -13.69 16.16 -13.72
C GLN A 220 -13.08 16.77 -12.46
N LYS A 221 -13.58 16.42 -11.27
CA LYS A 221 -13.05 16.92 -9.99
C LYS A 221 -11.58 16.55 -9.76
N TYR A 222 -11.13 15.44 -10.34
CA TYR A 222 -9.76 14.94 -10.21
C TYR A 222 -8.71 15.73 -11.00
N LYS A 223 -9.13 16.51 -12.00
CA LYS A 223 -8.24 17.27 -12.90
C LYS A 223 -8.43 18.79 -12.79
N SER A 224 -9.28 19.25 -11.86
CA SER A 224 -9.64 20.66 -11.67
C SER A 224 -8.88 21.38 -10.54
N TYR A 225 -7.78 20.83 -10.05
CA TYR A 225 -6.85 21.48 -9.12
C TYR A 225 -5.43 21.42 -9.66
#